data_AF-A0A3M1JS76-F1
#
_entry.id   AF-A0A3M1JS76-F1
#
_cell.length_a   1.000
_cell.length_b   1.000
_cell.length_c   1.000
_cell.angle_alpha   90.00
_cell.angle_beta   90.00
_cell.angle_gamma   90.00
#
_symmetry.space_group_name_H-M   'P 1'
#
loop_
_entity.id
_entity.type
_entity.pdbx_description
1 polymer ?
#
loop_
_entity_poly.entity_id
_entity_poly.type
_entity_poly.pdbx_seq_one_letter_code
_entity_poly.pdbx_strand_id
1 'polypeptide(L)' 'RPGGYTRVLKLGFRDNDRAEVSIIELVDLVGTGEKKKKPAEKKKESANEPS' A
#
# COMPACT_ATOMS: atom_id res chain seq x y z
N ARG A 1 20.11 -3.91 -18.03
CA ARG A 1 19.29 -4.80 -18.91
C ARG A 1 18.58 -3.88 -19.92
N PRO A 2 18.33 -4.25 -21.18
CA PRO A 2 17.61 -3.36 -22.07
C PRO A 2 16.12 -3.29 -21.67
N GLY A 3 15.80 -2.41 -20.71
CA GLY A 3 14.44 -2.15 -20.24
C GLY A 3 13.91 -3.12 -19.16
N GLY A 4 12.65 -2.91 -18.76
CA GLY A 4 11.91 -3.82 -17.88
C GLY A 4 12.25 -3.72 -16.39
N TYR A 5 12.57 -2.52 -15.89
CA TYR A 5 12.97 -2.31 -14.50
C TYR A 5 11.80 -2.19 -13.53
N THR A 6 10.58 -2.04 -14.05
CA THR A 6 9.38 -1.83 -13.26
C THR A 6 8.32 -2.88 -13.59
N ARG A 7 7.55 -3.26 -12.57
CA ARG A 7 6.34 -4.06 -12.72
C ARG A 7 5.15 -3.22 -12.32
N VAL A 8 4.09 -3.26 -13.12
CA VAL A 8 2.81 -2.59 -12.84
C VAL A 8 1.75 -3.64 -12.60
N LEU A 9 1.05 -3.56 -11.46
CA LEU A 9 -0.05 -4.45 -11.08
C LEU A 9 -1.33 -3.62 -10.97
N LYS A 10 -2.33 -3.92 -11.79
CA LYS A 10 -3.63 -3.21 -11.76
C LYS A 10 -4.49 -3.74 -10.61
N LEU A 11 -4.99 -2.85 -9.76
CA LEU A 11 -5.81 -3.22 -8.59
C LEU A 11 -7.30 -2.92 -8.77
N GLY A 12 -7.66 -2.07 -9.74
CA GLY A 12 -9.04 -1.65 -9.97
C GLY A 12 -9.30 -0.25 -9.41
N PHE A 13 -10.51 0.01 -8.95
CA PHE A 13 -10.96 1.36 -8.59
C PHE A 13 -10.87 1.63 -7.08
N ARG A 14 -10.57 2.88 -6.71
CA ARG A 14 -10.61 3.36 -5.32
C ARG A 14 -12.05 3.70 -4.89
N ASP A 15 -12.41 3.34 -3.67
CA ASP A 15 -13.79 3.43 -3.19
C ASP A 15 -14.39 4.85 -3.18
N ASN A 16 -13.58 5.86 -2.85
CA ASN A 16 -14.09 7.23 -2.63
C ASN A 16 -14.37 8.00 -3.93
N ASP A 17 -13.63 7.73 -4.99
CA ASP A 17 -13.66 8.53 -6.23
C ASP A 17 -13.67 7.68 -7.50
N ARG A 18 -13.73 6.36 -7.37
CA ARG A 18 -13.63 5.41 -8.48
C ARG A 18 -12.43 5.68 -9.40
N ALA A 19 -11.34 6.21 -8.86
CA ALA A 19 -10.11 6.38 -9.63
C ALA A 19 -9.44 5.02 -9.85
N GLU A 20 -8.87 4.77 -11.03
CA GLU A 20 -8.07 3.57 -11.29
C GLU A 20 -6.76 3.61 -10.49
N VAL A 21 -6.43 2.49 -9.83
CA VAL A 21 -5.25 2.34 -8.99
C VAL A 21 -4.42 1.15 -9.45
N SER A 22 -3.10 1.32 -9.41
CA SER A 22 -2.12 0.27 -9.68
C SER A 22 -0.93 0.38 -8.71
N ILE A 23 -0.28 -0.75 -8.43
CA ILE A 23 1.00 -0.79 -7.70
C ILE A 23 2.15 -0.79 -8.72
N ILE A 24 3.20 -0.03 -8.43
CA ILE A 24 4.47 -0.06 -9.17
C ILE A 24 5.57 -0.61 -8.27
N GLU A 25 6.30 -1.59 -8.77
CA GLU A 25 7.44 -2.22 -8.09
C GLU A 25 8.72 -2.10 -8.93
N LEU A 26 9.87 -2.00 -8.27
CA LEU A 26 11.19 -2.05 -8.89
C LEU A 26 11.69 -3.49 -8.91
N VAL A 27 12.00 -4.02 -10.10
CA VAL A 27 12.23 -5.45 -10.37
C VAL A 27 13.49 -6.01 -9.70
N ASP A 28 14.55 -5.21 -9.60
CA ASP A 28 15.85 -5.66 -9.09
C ASP A 28 16.13 -5.19 -7.64
N LEU A 29 15.08 -4.76 -6.90
CA LEU A 29 15.20 -4.33 -5.50
C LEU A 29 15.14 -5.49 -4.50
N VAL A 30 15.77 -6.62 -4.83
CA VAL A 30 15.83 -7.80 -3.94
C VAL A 30 16.78 -7.48 -2.79
N GLY A 31 16.25 -7.23 -1.59
CA GLY A 31 17.04 -7.05 -0.36
C GLY A 31 16.70 -5.83 0.51
N THR A 32 15.87 -4.89 0.06
CA THR A 32 15.46 -3.71 0.87
C THR A 32 14.00 -3.73 1.31
N GLY A 33 13.17 -4.64 0.76
CA GLY A 33 11.72 -4.73 1.00
C GLY A 33 11.27 -5.76 2.05
N GLU A 34 12.15 -6.66 2.53
CA GLU A 34 11.80 -7.64 3.59
C GLU A 34 11.72 -7.04 4.99
N LYS A 35 11.51 -5.72 5.12
CA LYS A 35 11.10 -5.14 6.40
C LYS A 35 9.62 -5.40 6.59
N LYS A 36 9.33 -6.56 7.20
CA LYS A 36 8.07 -6.95 7.84
C LYS A 36 7.19 -5.73 8.14
N LYS A 37 6.05 -5.63 7.44
CA LYS A 37 4.97 -4.74 7.86
C LYS A 37 4.57 -5.15 9.29
N LYS A 38 5.03 -4.38 10.28
CA LYS A 38 4.48 -4.48 11.65
C LYS A 38 2.99 -4.13 11.52
N PRO A 39 2.07 -4.93 12.07
CA PRO A 39 0.66 -4.61 12.02
C PRO A 39 0.46 -3.27 12.74
N ALA A 40 0.01 -2.26 12.01
CA ALA A 40 -0.49 -1.03 12.59
C ALA A 40 -1.76 -1.40 13.36
N GLU A 41 -1.63 -1.42 14.68
CA GLU A 41 -2.69 -1.71 15.63
C GLU A 41 -3.83 -0.69 15.40
N LYS A 42 -4.91 -1.16 14.79
CA LYS A 42 -6.20 -0.47 14.81
C LYS A 42 -6.68 -0.46 16.27
N LYS A 43 -6.63 0.70 16.93
CA LYS A 43 -7.62 1.02 17.96
C LYS A 43 -8.65 1.97 17.39
N LYS A 44 -9.78 1.36 17.03
CA LYS A 44 -11.08 1.99 16.86
C LYS A 44 -11.63 2.40 18.23
N GLU A 45 -12.42 3.48 18.22
CA GLU A 45 -13.61 3.75 19.05
C GLU A 45 -13.31 3.97 20.56
N SER A 46 -13.94 4.87 21.32
CA SER A 46 -15.22 5.58 21.21
C SER A 46 -15.31 6.62 22.35
N ALA A 47 -16.07 7.69 22.12
CA ALA A 47 -16.75 8.61 23.06
C ALA A 47 -16.51 8.48 24.58
N ASN A 48 -16.14 9.59 25.23
CA ASN A 48 -16.89 10.18 26.37
C ASN A 48 -16.35 11.59 26.76
N GLU A 49 -17.16 12.65 26.69
CA GLU A 49 -17.17 13.74 27.70
C GLU A 49 -17.96 13.21 28.90
N PRO A 50 -17.54 13.35 30.18
CA PRO A 50 -17.66 14.59 30.96
C PRO A 50 -16.42 14.79 31.89
N SER A 51 -16.19 15.86 32.66
CA SER A 51 -17.04 16.69 33.52
C SER A 51 -16.33 18.00 33.86
#